data_AF-A0A2G6UNZ3-F1
#
_entry.id   AF-A0A2G6UNZ3-F1
#
_cell.length_a   1.000
_cell.length_b   1.000
_cell.length_c   1.000
_cell.angle_alpha   90.00
_cell.angle_beta   90.00
_cell.angle_gamma   90.00
#
_symmetry.space_group_name_H-M   'P 1'
#
loop_
_entity.id
_entity.type
_entity.pdbx_description
1 polymer ?
#
loop_
_entity_poly.entity_id
_entity_poly.type
_entity_poly.pdbx_seq_one_letter_code
_entity_poly.pdbx_strand_id
1 'polypeptide(L)'
;MNTRRLYGQFIKFTNDSILEYNSLVENNIKDAISKIESDYEEFTKNNPGIDDVKDDDYADYYSNVVDELAYKSQKLSGDILQYHRKGILIQFYSVLEKELHKISQIIGEDSPFKMTELKGNSAFDQFKIYIKKIEPSLHTVIQNDLTYFDKIKAVRNIITHNDSVLRKDHPNYNKINDFSRDRYKMNSLGNDVLGTEIFRIELDNPDFLKEIFTKFEEFTDKVYQ
;
A
#
# COMPACT_ATOMS: atom_id res chain seq x y z
N MET A 1 35.77 5.40 2.68
CA MET A 1 34.43 4.85 2.98
C MET A 1 33.68 4.77 1.66
N ASN A 2 33.24 3.59 1.23
CA ASN A 2 32.68 3.40 -0.12
C ASN A 2 31.32 4.14 -0.22
N THR A 3 31.22 5.15 -1.08
CA THR A 3 30.05 6.01 -1.25
C THR A 3 28.76 5.21 -1.47
N ARG A 4 28.85 4.07 -2.17
CA ARG A 4 27.74 3.13 -2.40
C ARG A 4 27.17 2.54 -1.10
N ARG A 5 28.04 2.18 -0.15
CA ARG A 5 27.65 1.65 1.16
C ARG A 5 26.97 2.70 2.03
N LEU A 6 27.40 3.96 1.94
CA LEU A 6 26.72 5.08 2.61
C LEU A 6 25.31 5.27 2.05
N TYR A 7 25.13 5.22 0.73
CA TYR A 7 23.80 5.32 0.11
C TYR A 7 22.84 4.21 0.56
N GLY A 8 23.29 2.94 0.61
CA GLY A 8 22.49 1.85 1.15
C GLY A 8 22.04 2.10 2.60
N GLN A 9 22.92 2.64 3.45
CA GLN A 9 22.57 3.00 4.83
C GLN A 9 21.54 4.12 4.92
N PHE A 10 21.61 5.13 4.04
CA PHE A 10 20.60 6.20 3.99
C PHE A 10 19.23 5.70 3.56
N ILE A 11 19.16 4.76 2.61
CA ILE A 11 17.89 4.15 2.19
C ILE A 11 17.28 3.37 3.35
N LYS A 12 18.09 2.55 4.03
CA LYS A 12 17.63 1.81 5.20
C LYS A 12 17.07 2.72 6.29
N PHE A 13 17.80 3.78 6.65
CA PHE A 13 17.32 4.77 7.61
C PHE A 13 15.99 5.42 7.18
N THR A 14 15.85 5.71 5.88
CA THR A 14 14.60 6.29 5.34
C THR A 14 13.44 5.30 5.45
N ASN A 15 13.66 4.03 5.13
CA ASN A 15 12.65 2.98 5.25
C ASN A 15 12.24 2.76 6.70
N ASP A 16 13.21 2.65 7.62
CA ASP A 16 12.95 2.53 9.07
C ASP A 16 12.07 3.69 9.57
N SER A 17 12.39 4.92 9.17
CA SER A 17 11.60 6.11 9.54
C SER A 17 10.16 6.07 9.01
N ILE A 18 9.97 5.60 7.77
CA ILE A 18 8.63 5.45 7.18
C ILE A 18 7.82 4.36 7.89
N LEU A 19 8.45 3.24 8.22
CA LEU A 19 7.81 2.14 8.94
C LEU A 19 7.45 2.52 10.37
N GLU A 20 8.30 3.27 11.06
CA GLU A 20 8.01 3.82 12.39
C GLU A 20 6.83 4.78 12.34
N TYR A 21 6.83 5.74 11.40
CA TYR A 21 5.70 6.65 11.19
C TYR A 21 4.41 5.91 10.87
N ASN A 22 4.46 4.90 10.00
CA ASN A 22 3.29 4.08 9.69
C ASN A 22 2.74 3.38 10.93
N SER A 23 3.63 2.80 11.74
CA SER A 23 3.25 2.11 12.98
C SER A 23 2.58 3.07 13.96
N LEU A 24 3.08 4.30 14.08
CA LEU A 24 2.47 5.34 14.91
C LEU A 24 1.04 5.67 14.45
N VAL A 25 0.84 5.87 13.15
CA VAL A 25 -0.49 6.18 12.59
C VAL A 25 -1.45 5.00 12.78
N GLU A 26 -1.02 3.78 12.47
CA GLU A 26 -1.88 2.60 12.66
C GLU A 26 -2.24 2.38 14.13
N ASN A 27 -1.32 2.59 15.07
CA ASN A 27 -1.60 2.48 16.49
C ASN A 27 -2.58 3.57 16.96
N ASN A 28 -2.41 4.82 16.53
CA ASN A 28 -3.35 5.90 16.87
C ASN A 28 -4.76 5.62 16.34
N ILE A 29 -4.89 5.03 15.13
CA ILE A 29 -6.19 4.63 14.59
C ILE A 29 -6.80 3.51 15.43
N LYS A 30 -6.01 2.50 15.83
CA LYS A 30 -6.47 1.42 16.70
C LYS A 30 -6.93 1.94 18.06
N ASP A 31 -6.16 2.81 18.69
CA ASP A 31 -6.50 3.41 19.98
C ASP A 31 -7.80 4.23 19.88
N ALA A 32 -7.99 4.96 18.77
CA ALA A 32 -9.24 5.69 18.52
C ALA A 32 -10.44 4.75 18.34
N ILE A 33 -10.27 3.61 17.67
CA ILE A 33 -11.33 2.59 17.50
C ILE A 33 -11.67 1.97 18.87
N SER A 34 -10.66 1.54 19.63
CA SER A 34 -10.87 0.95 20.96
C SER A 34 -11.55 1.93 21.93
N LYS A 35 -11.28 3.23 21.80
CA LYS A 35 -12.01 4.24 22.55
C LYS A 35 -13.49 4.29 22.16
N ILE A 36 -13.81 4.27 20.86
CA ILE A 36 -15.21 4.25 20.40
C ILE A 36 -15.95 2.99 20.86
N GLU A 37 -15.28 1.84 20.84
CA GLU A 37 -15.82 0.58 21.37
C GLU A 37 -16.12 0.69 22.88
N SER A 38 -15.20 1.27 23.65
CA SER A 38 -15.43 1.55 25.08
C SER A 38 -16.58 2.54 25.30
N ASP A 39 -16.67 3.61 24.50
CA ASP A 39 -17.75 4.61 24.59
C ASP A 39 -19.12 3.95 24.29
N TYR A 40 -19.16 3.01 23.34
CA TYR A 40 -20.35 2.22 23.02
C TYR A 40 -20.76 1.27 24.17
N GLU A 41 -19.80 0.54 24.74
CA GLU A 41 -20.06 -0.34 25.89
C GLU A 41 -20.56 0.43 27.11
N GLU A 42 -19.97 1.60 27.39
CA GLU A 42 -20.40 2.48 28.48
C GLU A 42 -21.81 3.02 28.23
N PHE A 43 -22.09 3.49 27.01
CA PHE A 43 -23.39 4.01 26.63
C PHE A 43 -24.49 2.95 26.77
N THR A 44 -24.28 1.75 26.22
CA THR A 44 -25.24 0.63 26.29
C THR A 44 -25.47 0.14 27.71
N LYS A 45 -24.43 0.10 28.55
CA LYS A 45 -24.53 -0.28 29.98
C LYS A 45 -25.34 0.73 30.80
N ASN A 46 -25.13 2.03 30.55
CA ASN A 46 -25.81 3.10 31.28
C ASN A 46 -27.24 3.34 30.77
N ASN A 47 -27.59 2.79 29.60
CA ASN A 47 -28.89 2.94 28.95
C ASN A 47 -29.43 1.56 28.52
N PRO A 48 -29.78 0.67 29.47
CA PRO A 48 -30.15 -0.71 29.15
C PRO A 48 -31.47 -0.78 28.34
N GLY A 49 -31.34 -0.95 27.02
CA GLY A 49 -32.36 -1.48 26.10
C GLY A 49 -33.56 -0.59 25.73
N ILE A 50 -33.82 -0.46 24.43
CA ILE A 50 -35.05 0.10 23.84
C ILE A 50 -36.28 -0.76 24.17
N ASP A 51 -36.10 -2.05 24.47
CA ASP A 51 -37.18 -3.04 24.57
C ASP A 51 -38.22 -2.75 25.67
N ASP A 52 -37.88 -1.93 26.68
CA ASP A 52 -38.78 -1.53 27.78
C ASP A 52 -39.22 -0.06 27.72
N VAL A 53 -38.77 0.74 26.74
CA VAL A 53 -39.01 2.18 26.69
C VAL A 53 -40.17 2.51 25.75
N LYS A 54 -41.30 2.94 26.31
CA LYS A 54 -42.49 3.42 25.57
C LYS A 54 -42.39 4.88 25.10
N ASP A 55 -41.20 5.47 25.22
CA ASP A 55 -40.93 6.87 24.90
C ASP A 55 -40.16 6.92 23.57
N ASP A 56 -40.87 7.30 22.51
CA ASP A 56 -40.35 7.40 21.15
C ASP A 56 -39.14 8.36 21.07
N ASP A 57 -39.14 9.44 21.86
CA ASP A 57 -38.03 10.42 21.85
C ASP A 57 -36.73 9.81 22.41
N TYR A 58 -36.84 8.93 23.41
CA TYR A 58 -35.70 8.23 23.98
C TYR A 58 -35.17 7.13 23.05
N ALA A 59 -36.08 6.40 22.39
CA ALA A 59 -35.71 5.39 21.40
C ALA A 59 -34.96 6.01 20.21
N ASP A 60 -35.44 7.15 19.71
CA ASP A 60 -34.78 7.91 18.64
C ASP A 60 -33.41 8.44 19.09
N TYR A 61 -33.32 9.01 20.30
CA TYR A 61 -32.02 9.45 20.85
C TYR A 61 -31.03 8.29 20.94
N TYR A 62 -31.44 7.14 21.48
CA TYR A 62 -30.58 5.97 21.63
C TYR A 62 -30.09 5.45 20.27
N SER A 63 -30.98 5.31 19.29
CA SER A 63 -30.62 4.86 17.93
C SER A 63 -29.59 5.80 17.30
N ASN A 64 -29.80 7.11 17.39
CA ASN A 64 -28.89 8.10 16.81
C ASN A 64 -27.47 8.01 17.40
N VAL A 65 -27.33 7.83 18.71
CA VAL A 65 -26.01 7.70 19.35
C VAL A 65 -25.32 6.41 18.92
N VAL A 66 -26.05 5.29 18.90
CA VAL A 66 -25.51 4.00 18.45
C VAL A 66 -25.06 4.06 16.99
N ASP A 67 -25.89 4.62 16.12
CA ASP A 67 -25.59 4.78 14.70
C ASP A 67 -24.37 5.69 14.49
N GLU A 68 -24.24 6.77 15.26
CA GLU A 68 -23.09 7.67 15.20
C GLU A 68 -21.78 6.96 15.60
N LEU A 69 -21.80 6.18 16.69
CA LEU A 69 -20.63 5.42 17.15
C LEU A 69 -20.24 4.32 16.15
N ALA A 70 -21.22 3.58 15.64
CA ALA A 70 -21.01 2.56 14.61
C ALA A 70 -20.42 3.18 13.33
N TYR A 71 -20.97 4.31 12.88
CA TYR A 71 -20.46 5.04 11.73
C TYR A 71 -19.01 5.51 11.93
N LYS A 72 -18.68 6.08 13.10
CA LYS A 72 -17.30 6.50 13.42
C LYS A 72 -16.33 5.34 13.40
N SER A 73 -16.70 4.22 14.01
CA SER A 73 -15.87 3.00 14.03
C SER A 73 -15.64 2.45 12.61
N GLN A 74 -16.71 2.35 11.80
CA GLN A 74 -16.61 1.89 10.41
C GLN A 74 -15.73 2.82 9.57
N LYS A 75 -15.85 4.14 9.74
CA LYS A 75 -15.07 5.13 8.99
C LYS A 75 -13.58 5.08 9.34
N LEU A 76 -13.23 4.85 10.60
CA LEU A 76 -11.84 4.74 11.05
C LEU A 76 -11.21 3.41 10.60
N SER A 77 -11.88 2.30 10.87
CA SER A 77 -11.38 0.95 10.59
C SER A 77 -11.37 0.60 9.09
N GLY A 78 -12.36 1.09 8.34
CA GLY A 78 -12.47 0.92 6.90
C GLY A 78 -11.76 2.05 6.16
N ASP A 79 -12.45 3.18 5.98
CA ASP A 79 -12.05 4.21 5.02
C ASP A 79 -10.68 4.82 5.34
N ILE A 80 -10.50 5.36 6.54
CA ILE A 80 -9.29 6.11 6.91
C ILE A 80 -8.06 5.20 6.90
N LEU A 81 -8.16 4.01 7.51
CA LEU A 81 -7.06 3.06 7.54
C LEU A 81 -6.69 2.59 6.12
N GLN A 82 -7.68 2.29 5.27
CA GLN A 82 -7.43 1.88 3.90
C GLN A 82 -6.79 3.01 3.08
N TYR A 83 -7.27 4.26 3.21
CA TYR A 83 -6.67 5.40 2.52
C TYR A 83 -5.22 5.65 2.95
N HIS A 84 -4.93 5.53 4.24
CA HIS A 84 -3.57 5.65 4.77
C HIS A 84 -2.63 4.61 4.16
N ARG A 85 -3.01 3.32 4.21
CA ARG A 85 -2.21 2.22 3.64
C ARG A 85 -2.01 2.35 2.12
N LYS A 86 -3.06 2.74 1.39
CA LYS A 86 -2.98 3.04 -0.05
C LYS A 86 -2.03 4.20 -0.33
N GLY A 87 -2.07 5.24 0.50
CA GLY A 87 -1.15 6.38 0.45
C GLY A 87 0.31 5.95 0.59
N ILE A 88 0.62 5.09 1.55
CA ILE A 88 1.96 4.55 1.74
C ILE A 88 2.43 3.78 0.49
N LEU A 89 1.59 2.92 -0.08
CA LEU A 89 1.94 2.16 -1.28
C LEU A 89 2.26 3.08 -2.48
N ILE A 90 1.49 4.15 -2.65
CA ILE A 90 1.72 5.14 -3.70
C ILE A 90 3.05 5.88 -3.45
N GLN A 91 3.27 6.35 -2.22
CA GLN A 91 4.50 7.06 -1.83
C GLN A 91 5.74 6.17 -1.98
N PHE A 92 5.66 4.91 -1.56
CA PHE A 92 6.71 3.92 -1.77
C PHE A 92 7.14 3.86 -3.23
N TYR A 93 6.18 3.79 -4.16
CA TYR A 93 6.51 3.68 -5.57
C TYR A 93 7.19 4.94 -6.11
N SER A 94 6.79 6.12 -5.62
CA SER A 94 7.48 7.38 -5.94
C SER A 94 8.91 7.43 -5.41
N VAL A 95 9.15 6.92 -4.19
CA VAL A 95 10.50 6.80 -3.62
C VAL A 95 11.33 5.82 -4.43
N LEU A 96 10.79 4.64 -4.74
CA LEU A 96 11.44 3.63 -5.59
C LEU A 96 11.90 4.25 -6.92
N GLU A 97 11.02 4.94 -7.65
CA GLU A 97 11.37 5.56 -8.93
C GLU A 97 12.49 6.61 -8.80
N LYS A 98 12.45 7.43 -7.75
CA LYS A 98 13.50 8.41 -7.46
C LYS A 98 14.85 7.74 -7.17
N GLU A 99 14.85 6.68 -6.36
CA GLU A 99 16.10 5.96 -6.05
C GLU A 99 16.64 5.20 -7.26
N LEU A 100 15.79 4.63 -8.12
CA LEU A 100 16.22 4.02 -9.37
C LEU A 100 16.90 5.03 -10.31
N HIS A 101 16.42 6.28 -10.37
CA HIS A 101 17.13 7.35 -11.07
C HIS A 101 18.53 7.57 -10.51
N LYS A 102 18.69 7.69 -9.19
CA LYS A 102 20.00 7.88 -8.55
C LYS A 102 20.93 6.68 -8.78
N ILE A 103 20.42 5.47 -8.61
CA ILE A 103 21.15 4.22 -8.87
C ILE A 103 21.66 4.21 -10.31
N SER A 104 20.81 4.57 -11.28
CA SER A 104 21.21 4.61 -12.69
C SER A 104 22.35 5.59 -12.96
N GLN A 105 22.41 6.72 -12.24
CA GLN A 105 23.50 7.68 -12.35
C GLN A 105 24.82 7.13 -11.78
N ILE A 106 24.75 6.39 -10.67
CA ILE A 106 25.91 5.78 -10.02
C ILE A 106 26.49 4.62 -10.84
N ILE A 107 25.63 3.75 -11.37
CA ILE A 107 26.05 2.60 -12.20
C ILE A 107 26.58 3.09 -13.55
N GLY A 108 25.93 4.12 -14.09
CA GLY A 108 26.19 4.66 -15.40
C GLY A 108 27.20 5.80 -15.46
N GLU A 109 27.97 6.06 -14.40
CA GLU A 109 28.79 7.27 -14.27
C GLU A 109 29.68 7.47 -15.50
N ASP A 110 30.41 6.42 -15.88
CA ASP A 110 31.30 6.39 -17.05
C ASP A 110 30.61 5.97 -18.36
N SER A 111 29.33 5.58 -18.31
CA SER A 111 28.59 5.17 -19.50
C SER A 111 28.16 6.40 -20.33
N PRO A 112 28.39 6.40 -21.66
CA PRO A 112 27.86 7.43 -22.55
C PRO A 112 26.34 7.33 -22.70
N PHE A 113 25.77 6.14 -22.44
CA PHE A 113 24.33 5.93 -22.46
C PHE A 113 23.75 6.21 -21.07
N LYS A 114 22.78 7.12 -21.00
CA LYS A 114 22.13 7.56 -19.75
C LYS A 114 20.66 7.14 -19.74
N MET A 115 20.14 6.83 -18.56
CA MET A 115 18.76 6.38 -18.43
C MET A 115 17.74 7.42 -18.90
N THR A 116 18.06 8.71 -18.75
CA THR A 116 17.25 9.84 -19.22
C THR A 116 17.04 9.88 -20.73
N GLU A 117 17.85 9.16 -21.51
CA GLU A 117 17.71 9.05 -22.96
C GLU A 117 16.58 8.06 -23.36
N LEU A 118 16.13 7.23 -22.43
CA LEU A 118 14.99 6.33 -22.63
C LEU A 118 13.68 7.13 -22.52
N LYS A 119 12.99 7.36 -23.64
CA LYS A 119 11.72 8.09 -23.69
C LYS A 119 10.51 7.16 -23.57
N GLY A 120 9.39 7.72 -23.10
CA GLY A 120 8.05 7.13 -23.22
C GLY A 120 7.66 6.07 -22.17
N ASN A 121 8.53 5.79 -21.20
CA ASN A 121 8.33 4.77 -20.18
C ASN A 121 8.39 5.35 -18.77
N SER A 122 7.79 4.68 -17.77
CA SER A 122 7.98 5.04 -16.34
C SER A 122 9.44 4.89 -15.94
N ALA A 123 9.90 5.62 -14.91
CA ALA A 123 11.29 5.54 -14.44
C ALA A 123 11.68 4.10 -14.08
N PHE A 124 10.73 3.33 -13.52
CA PHE A 124 10.91 1.91 -13.25
C PHE A 124 11.16 1.07 -14.52
N ASP A 125 10.37 1.28 -15.58
CA ASP A 125 10.55 0.54 -16.84
C ASP A 125 11.82 0.98 -17.57
N GLN A 126 12.15 2.27 -17.52
CA GLN A 126 13.41 2.80 -18.02
C GLN A 126 14.60 2.13 -17.31
N PHE A 127 14.54 2.00 -15.98
CA PHE A 127 15.57 1.35 -15.19
C PHE A 127 15.80 -0.11 -15.60
N LYS A 128 14.72 -0.89 -15.78
CA LYS A 128 14.82 -2.29 -16.25
C LYS A 128 15.58 -2.38 -17.58
N ILE A 129 15.23 -1.53 -18.55
CA ILE A 129 15.88 -1.50 -19.87
C ILE A 129 17.34 -1.03 -19.73
N TYR A 130 17.56 0.01 -18.94
CA TYR A 130 18.87 0.61 -18.72
C TYR A 130 19.86 -0.38 -18.12
N ILE A 131 19.48 -1.02 -17.01
CA ILE A 131 20.37 -1.91 -16.27
C ILE A 131 20.67 -3.18 -17.07
N LYS A 132 19.68 -3.69 -17.83
CA LYS A 132 19.89 -4.80 -18.76
C LYS A 132 20.96 -4.50 -19.82
N LYS A 133 21.09 -3.24 -20.24
CA LYS A 133 22.06 -2.82 -21.26
C LYS A 133 23.43 -2.51 -20.67
N ILE A 134 23.47 -1.82 -19.53
CA ILE A 134 24.71 -1.31 -18.95
C ILE A 134 25.40 -2.31 -18.02
N GLU A 135 24.63 -3.07 -17.24
CA GLU A 135 25.18 -4.05 -16.29
C GLU A 135 24.33 -5.35 -16.31
N PRO A 136 24.46 -6.19 -17.36
CA PRO A 136 23.63 -7.38 -17.54
C PRO A 136 23.76 -8.42 -16.42
N SER A 137 24.96 -8.52 -15.82
CA SER A 137 25.28 -9.29 -14.62
C SER A 137 24.39 -8.89 -13.46
N LEU A 138 24.37 -7.60 -13.11
CA LEU A 138 23.53 -7.09 -12.03
C LEU A 138 22.05 -7.29 -12.35
N HIS A 139 21.61 -6.98 -13.57
CA HIS A 139 20.22 -7.21 -14.00
C HIS A 139 19.77 -8.65 -13.71
N THR A 140 20.64 -9.65 -13.94
CA THR A 140 20.35 -11.05 -13.65
C THR A 140 20.17 -11.31 -12.15
N VAL A 141 20.99 -10.68 -11.30
CA VAL A 141 20.91 -10.78 -9.84
C VAL A 141 19.61 -10.17 -9.30
N ILE A 142 19.18 -9.01 -9.83
CA ILE A 142 18.00 -8.28 -9.35
C ILE A 142 16.70 -8.60 -10.09
N GLN A 143 16.71 -9.51 -11.07
CA GLN A 143 15.54 -9.78 -11.92
C GLN A 143 14.29 -10.18 -11.13
N ASN A 144 14.47 -10.97 -10.06
CA ASN A 144 13.36 -11.38 -9.21
C ASN A 144 12.77 -10.20 -8.42
N ASP A 145 13.61 -9.28 -7.95
CA ASP A 145 13.18 -8.07 -7.24
C ASP A 145 12.42 -7.14 -8.18
N LEU A 146 12.92 -6.94 -9.41
CA LEU A 146 12.24 -6.18 -10.45
C LEU A 146 10.86 -6.77 -10.77
N THR A 147 10.75 -8.10 -10.83
CA THR A 147 9.49 -8.81 -11.07
C THR A 147 8.51 -8.61 -9.92
N TYR A 148 9.01 -8.58 -8.67
CA TYR A 148 8.21 -8.28 -7.49
C TYR A 148 7.67 -6.86 -7.53
N PHE A 149 8.51 -5.85 -7.81
CA PHE A 149 8.07 -4.46 -7.94
C PHE A 149 7.10 -4.25 -9.11
N ASP A 150 7.21 -5.02 -10.19
CA ASP A 150 6.22 -5.02 -11.28
C ASP A 150 4.84 -5.49 -10.82
N LYS A 151 4.74 -6.38 -9.82
CA LYS A 151 3.46 -6.79 -9.23
C LYS A 151 2.89 -5.68 -8.35
N ILE A 152 3.74 -5.06 -7.55
CA ILE A 152 3.37 -3.89 -6.74
C ILE A 152 2.85 -2.74 -7.63
N LYS A 153 3.54 -2.45 -8.73
CA LYS A 153 3.11 -1.46 -9.72
C LYS A 153 1.70 -1.73 -10.23
N ALA A 154 1.40 -2.99 -10.55
CA ALA A 154 0.08 -3.37 -11.05
C ALA A 154 -1.01 -3.09 -10.01
N VAL A 155 -0.77 -3.44 -8.74
CA VAL A 155 -1.70 -3.15 -7.63
C VAL A 155 -1.86 -1.65 -7.41
N ARG A 156 -0.75 -0.92 -7.33
CA ARG A 156 -0.72 0.54 -7.15
C ARG A 156 -1.49 1.26 -8.26
N ASN A 157 -1.35 0.82 -9.51
CA ASN A 157 -2.07 1.42 -10.63
C ASN A 157 -3.59 1.27 -10.50
N ILE A 158 -4.09 0.11 -10.05
CA ILE A 158 -5.52 -0.07 -9.78
C ILE A 158 -5.98 0.84 -8.63
N ILE A 159 -5.18 0.96 -7.57
CA ILE A 159 -5.48 1.84 -6.45
C ILE A 159 -5.55 3.31 -6.89
N THR A 160 -4.60 3.78 -7.70
CA THR A 160 -4.53 5.19 -8.14
C THR A 160 -5.56 5.53 -9.21
N HIS A 161 -5.79 4.66 -10.18
CA HIS A 161 -6.55 5.01 -11.39
C HIS A 161 -7.97 4.47 -11.41
N ASN A 162 -8.28 3.46 -10.59
CA ASN A 162 -9.56 2.77 -10.61
C ASN A 162 -10.21 2.76 -9.22
N ASP A 163 -9.78 3.64 -8.30
CA ASP A 163 -10.26 3.69 -6.92
C ASP A 163 -10.25 2.31 -6.23
N SER A 164 -9.19 1.55 -6.47
CA SER A 164 -9.01 0.18 -5.95
C SER A 164 -10.01 -0.86 -6.49
N VAL A 165 -10.78 -0.54 -7.53
CA VAL A 165 -11.73 -1.47 -8.17
C VAL A 165 -11.09 -2.14 -9.38
N LEU A 166 -11.10 -3.47 -9.39
CA LEU A 166 -10.53 -4.32 -10.44
C LEU A 166 -11.62 -5.18 -11.07
N ARG A 167 -11.78 -5.08 -12.39
CA ARG A 167 -12.66 -5.98 -13.16
C ARG A 167 -11.95 -7.31 -13.45
N LYS A 168 -12.70 -8.42 -13.46
CA LYS A 168 -12.16 -9.77 -13.74
C LYS A 168 -11.55 -9.93 -15.12
N ASP A 169 -12.04 -9.16 -16.10
CA ASP A 169 -11.54 -9.14 -17.47
C ASP A 169 -10.32 -8.20 -17.68
N HIS A 170 -9.87 -7.50 -16.62
CA HIS A 170 -8.73 -6.61 -16.71
C HIS A 170 -7.45 -7.41 -17.07
N PRO A 171 -6.58 -6.92 -17.97
CA PRO A 171 -5.39 -7.67 -18.42
C PRO A 171 -4.45 -8.13 -17.29
N ASN A 172 -4.38 -7.37 -16.21
CA ASN A 172 -3.57 -7.70 -15.03
C ASN A 172 -4.32 -8.47 -13.93
N TYR A 173 -5.57 -8.91 -14.16
CA TYR A 173 -6.39 -9.55 -13.13
C TYR A 173 -5.68 -10.76 -12.50
N ASN A 174 -5.30 -11.75 -13.30
CA ASN A 174 -4.65 -12.97 -12.77
C ASN A 174 -3.36 -12.63 -12.00
N LYS A 175 -2.54 -11.72 -12.53
CA LYS A 175 -1.30 -11.28 -11.88
C LYS A 175 -1.56 -10.64 -10.52
N ILE A 176 -2.58 -9.79 -10.41
CA ILE A 176 -2.96 -9.11 -9.16
C ILE A 176 -3.63 -10.10 -8.19
N ASN A 177 -4.48 -10.98 -8.69
CA ASN A 177 -5.14 -12.02 -7.90
C ASN A 177 -4.13 -12.98 -7.29
N ASP A 178 -3.18 -13.50 -8.08
CA ASP A 178 -2.16 -14.41 -7.57
C ASP A 178 -1.24 -13.71 -6.56
N PHE A 179 -0.96 -12.43 -6.76
CA PHE A 179 -0.14 -11.64 -5.84
C PHE A 179 -0.85 -11.31 -4.52
N SER A 180 -2.18 -11.31 -4.49
CA SER A 180 -2.99 -11.00 -3.30
C SER A 180 -2.79 -12.00 -2.16
N ARG A 181 -2.42 -13.25 -2.47
CA ARG A 181 -2.29 -14.33 -1.49
C ARG A 181 -1.37 -13.91 -0.34
N ASP A 182 -1.93 -13.93 0.87
CA ASP A 182 -1.30 -13.53 2.14
C ASP A 182 -0.88 -12.05 2.23
N ARG A 183 -1.27 -11.20 1.25
CA ARG A 183 -0.83 -9.79 1.17
C ARG A 183 -1.97 -8.79 1.25
N TYR A 184 -3.11 -9.08 0.62
CA TYR A 184 -4.28 -8.21 0.66
C TYR A 184 -5.52 -8.97 0.21
N LYS A 185 -6.70 -8.47 0.56
CA LYS A 185 -7.97 -9.04 0.12
C LYS A 185 -8.45 -8.48 -1.20
N MET A 186 -9.14 -9.35 -1.94
CA MET A 186 -9.94 -9.01 -3.10
C MET A 186 -11.40 -9.30 -2.78
N ASN A 187 -12.14 -8.29 -2.33
CA ASN A 187 -13.54 -8.45 -1.94
C ASN A 187 -14.42 -8.30 -3.18
N SER A 188 -15.24 -9.32 -3.47
CA SER A 188 -16.20 -9.25 -4.57
C SER A 188 -17.25 -8.17 -4.27
N LEU A 189 -17.49 -7.29 -5.23
CA LEU A 189 -18.55 -6.28 -5.20
C LEU A 189 -19.76 -6.71 -6.07
N GLY A 190 -19.79 -7.99 -6.49
CA GLY A 190 -20.76 -8.50 -7.44
C GLY A 190 -20.35 -8.22 -8.89
N ASN A 191 -21.35 -8.09 -9.77
CA ASN A 191 -21.14 -7.84 -11.19
C ASN A 191 -21.42 -6.39 -11.54
N ASP A 192 -20.64 -5.84 -12.47
CA ASP A 192 -20.93 -4.54 -13.08
C ASP A 192 -22.15 -4.62 -14.04
N VAL A 193 -22.51 -3.49 -14.63
CA VAL A 193 -23.63 -3.37 -15.58
C VAL A 193 -23.50 -4.26 -16.82
N LEU A 194 -22.29 -4.75 -17.12
CA LEU A 194 -21.99 -5.65 -18.23
C LEU A 194 -21.95 -7.13 -17.79
N GLY A 195 -22.30 -7.42 -16.53
CA GLY A 195 -22.25 -8.78 -15.98
C GLY A 195 -20.83 -9.25 -15.64
N THR A 196 -19.84 -8.36 -15.64
CA THR A 196 -18.45 -8.71 -15.29
C THR A 196 -18.24 -8.58 -13.80
N GLU A 197 -17.72 -9.64 -13.18
CA GLU A 197 -17.39 -9.62 -11.75
C GLU A 197 -16.32 -8.56 -11.44
N ILE A 198 -16.55 -7.77 -10.40
CA ILE A 198 -15.68 -6.70 -9.94
C ILE A 198 -15.24 -6.93 -8.49
N PHE A 199 -14.00 -6.53 -8.20
CA PHE A 199 -13.38 -6.73 -6.90
C PHE A 199 -12.84 -5.41 -6.37
N ARG A 200 -12.98 -5.18 -5.06
CA ARG A 200 -12.26 -4.13 -4.34
C ARG A 200 -10.99 -4.70 -3.74
N ILE A 201 -9.86 -4.03 -4.01
CA ILE A 201 -8.59 -4.31 -3.34
C ILE A 201 -8.61 -3.62 -1.97
N GLU A 202 -8.42 -4.40 -0.92
CA GLU A 202 -8.28 -3.91 0.45
C GLU A 202 -6.95 -4.35 1.03
N LEU A 203 -6.11 -3.38 1.39
CA LEU A 203 -4.82 -3.60 2.03
C LEU A 203 -5.07 -3.90 3.51
N ASP A 204 -5.55 -5.09 3.81
CA ASP A 204 -5.96 -5.51 5.15
C ASP A 204 -4.79 -6.07 5.98
N ASN A 205 -3.80 -6.68 5.33
CA ASN A 205 -2.60 -7.18 6.00
C ASN A 205 -1.56 -6.05 6.24
N PRO A 206 -1.29 -5.64 7.50
CA PRO A 206 -0.28 -4.62 7.79
C PRO A 206 1.15 -5.06 7.48
N ASP A 207 1.43 -6.37 7.51
CA ASP A 207 2.78 -6.89 7.26
C ASP A 207 3.15 -6.84 5.78
N PHE A 208 2.17 -6.72 4.87
CA PHE A 208 2.46 -6.55 3.46
C PHE A 208 3.23 -5.25 3.19
N LEU A 209 2.89 -4.13 3.85
CA LEU A 209 3.67 -2.90 3.69
C LEU A 209 5.11 -3.09 4.17
N LYS A 210 5.32 -3.76 5.30
CA LYS A 210 6.67 -4.09 5.80
C LYS A 210 7.45 -4.98 4.84
N GLU A 211 6.80 -5.97 4.24
CA GLU A 211 7.37 -6.84 3.20
C GLU A 211 7.91 -6.00 2.04
N ILE A 212 7.16 -5.01 1.57
CA ILE A 212 7.55 -4.13 0.46
C ILE A 212 8.85 -3.39 0.78
N PHE A 213 8.93 -2.73 1.94
CA PHE A 213 10.13 -1.99 2.34
C PHE A 213 11.33 -2.92 2.55
N THR A 214 11.12 -4.09 3.17
CA THR A 214 12.17 -5.10 3.35
C THR A 214 12.73 -5.56 1.99
N LYS A 215 11.84 -5.84 1.03
CA LYS A 215 12.25 -6.22 -0.34
C LYS A 215 12.98 -5.10 -1.06
N PHE A 216 12.65 -3.84 -0.77
CA PHE A 216 13.38 -2.70 -1.29
C PHE A 216 14.78 -2.57 -0.70
N GLU A 217 14.96 -2.81 0.60
CA GLU A 217 16.29 -2.87 1.22
C GLU A 217 17.15 -3.97 0.61
N GLU A 218 16.63 -5.20 0.54
CA GLU A 218 17.31 -6.35 -0.09
C GLU A 218 17.73 -6.04 -1.53
N PHE A 219 16.85 -5.37 -2.29
CA PHE A 219 17.15 -4.92 -3.64
C PHE A 219 18.31 -3.92 -3.65
N THR A 220 18.28 -2.91 -2.80
CA THR A 220 19.34 -1.89 -2.74
C THR A 220 20.67 -2.46 -2.28
N ASP A 221 20.67 -3.43 -1.36
CA ASP A 221 21.89 -4.13 -0.93
C ASP A 221 22.56 -4.85 -2.10
N LYS A 222 21.78 -5.55 -2.94
CA LYS A 222 22.30 -6.22 -4.14
C LYS A 222 22.88 -5.23 -5.16
N VAL A 223 22.31 -4.03 -5.24
CA VAL A 223 22.73 -2.97 -6.17
C VAL A 223 24.00 -2.25 -5.70
N TYR A 224 24.17 -2.08 -4.39
CA TYR A 224 25.28 -1.31 -3.81
C TYR A 224 26.46 -2.14 -3.31
N GLN A 225 26.37 -3.48 -3.33
CA GLN A 225 27.51 -4.39 -3.18
C GLN A 225 28.50 -4.27 -4.33
#